data_AF-A0A7K3M609-F1
#
_entry.id   AF-A0A7K3M609-F1
#
_cell.length_a   1.000
_cell.length_b   1.000
_cell.length_c   1.000
_cell.angle_alpha   90.00
_cell.angle_beta   90.00
_cell.angle_gamma   90.00
#
_symmetry.space_group_name_H-M   'P 1'
#
loop_
_entity.id
_entity.type
_entity.pdbx_description
1 polymer ?
#
loop_
_entity_poly.entity_id
_entity_poly.type
_entity_poly.pdbx_seq_one_letter_code
_entity_poly.pdbx_strand_id
1 'polypeptide(L)'
;MEDVLQKLRSADERTSPPRAFDLEATVRRGQARLRRRRFVQASVGVAAVVGAVAGAFVVTPLSGGSGELTAAGDPSPEDALSLLAEPAGIDDELPAMLGEQVSQQGLVASTARVVTETEDTKFWAAVNLRGEICFVAYTKHPYNRSATGCAEVAAFLDDGLAIPAGPSPRWGDALLVPDGYELSAGQAADRTLVTPNLAVPRDE
;
A
#
# COMPACT_ATOMS: atom_id res chain seq x y z
N MET A 1 -9.07 -5.00 -49.21
CA MET A 1 -8.66 -3.88 -48.33
C MET A 1 -9.88 -3.14 -47.79
N GLU A 2 -10.98 -3.05 -48.56
CA GLU A 2 -12.26 -2.51 -48.06
C GLU A 2 -12.83 -3.24 -46.83
N ASP A 3 -12.64 -4.55 -46.73
CA ASP A 3 -13.23 -5.38 -45.66
C ASP A 3 -12.71 -5.03 -44.25
N VAL A 4 -11.43 -4.60 -44.17
CA VAL A 4 -10.81 -4.16 -42.90
C VAL A 4 -11.33 -2.79 -42.48
N LEU A 5 -11.51 -1.88 -43.45
CA LEU A 5 -12.06 -0.55 -43.19
C LEU A 5 -13.52 -0.61 -42.73
N GLN A 6 -14.29 -1.54 -43.29
CA GLN A 6 -15.67 -1.77 -42.87
C GLN A 6 -15.75 -2.37 -41.46
N LYS A 7 -14.84 -3.28 -41.11
CA LYS A 7 -14.73 -3.82 -39.75
C LYS A 7 -14.41 -2.73 -38.72
N LEU A 8 -13.45 -1.84 -39.03
CA LEU A 8 -13.06 -0.75 -38.14
C LEU A 8 -14.19 0.27 -37.91
N ARG A 9 -14.93 0.65 -38.95
CA ARG A 9 -16.11 1.53 -38.80
C ARG A 9 -17.21 0.90 -37.95
N SER A 10 -17.46 -0.39 -38.12
CA SER A 10 -18.48 -1.11 -37.31
C SER A 10 -18.09 -1.25 -35.83
N ALA A 11 -16.81 -1.11 -35.49
CA ALA A 11 -16.32 -1.16 -34.12
C ALA A 11 -16.47 0.20 -33.43
N ASP A 12 -16.20 1.28 -34.16
CA ASP A 12 -16.35 2.66 -33.70
C ASP A 12 -17.83 2.99 -33.35
N GLU A 13 -18.78 2.47 -34.13
CA GLU A 13 -20.22 2.62 -33.88
C GLU A 13 -20.72 1.90 -32.62
N ARG A 14 -19.95 0.93 -32.09
CA ARG A 14 -20.32 0.14 -30.90
C ARG A 14 -19.68 0.65 -29.61
N THR A 15 -18.69 1.53 -29.70
CA THR A 15 -18.04 2.10 -28.54
C THR A 15 -18.63 3.46 -28.23
N SER A 16 -19.46 3.53 -27.19
CA SER A 16 -19.84 4.83 -26.63
C SER A 16 -18.58 5.57 -26.20
N PRO A 17 -18.46 6.88 -26.48
CA PRO A 17 -17.30 7.65 -26.06
C PRO A 17 -17.13 7.53 -24.53
N PRO A 18 -15.88 7.42 -24.04
CA PRO A 18 -15.64 7.37 -22.61
C PRO A 18 -16.25 8.61 -21.96
N ARG A 19 -16.90 8.42 -20.81
CA ARG A 19 -17.46 9.54 -20.05
C ARG A 19 -16.36 10.56 -19.80
N ALA A 20 -16.66 11.84 -20.01
CA ALA A 20 -15.73 12.92 -19.76
C ALA A 20 -15.18 12.79 -18.33
N PHE A 21 -13.85 12.83 -18.21
CA PHE A 21 -13.18 12.74 -16.92
C PHE A 21 -13.52 13.98 -16.09
N ASP A 22 -14.28 13.78 -15.02
CA ASP A 22 -14.65 14.85 -14.10
C ASP A 22 -13.52 15.08 -13.09
N LEU A 23 -12.60 15.97 -13.47
CA LEU A 23 -11.46 16.36 -12.67
C LEU A 23 -11.91 17.05 -11.36
N GLU A 24 -13.02 17.79 -11.37
CA GLU A 24 -13.54 18.49 -10.20
C GLU A 24 -14.14 17.53 -9.18
N ALA A 25 -14.90 16.52 -9.62
CA ALA A 25 -15.41 15.48 -8.73
C ALA A 25 -14.28 14.66 -8.09
N THR A 26 -13.20 14.42 -8.84
CA THR A 26 -12.02 13.71 -8.36
C THR A 26 -11.27 14.54 -7.32
N VAL A 27 -11.02 15.83 -7.60
CA VAL A 27 -10.39 16.77 -6.64
C VAL A 27 -11.25 16.95 -5.38
N ARG A 28 -12.59 17.06 -5.52
CA ARG A 28 -13.51 17.20 -4.39
C ARG A 28 -13.49 15.97 -3.47
N ARG A 29 -13.41 14.76 -4.04
CA ARG A 29 -13.24 13.52 -3.27
C ARG A 29 -11.87 13.48 -2.57
N GLY A 30 -10.80 13.93 -3.24
CA GLY A 30 -9.46 14.06 -2.64
C GLY A 30 -9.43 15.04 -1.46
N GLN A 31 -10.05 16.22 -1.62
CA GLN A 31 -10.12 17.23 -0.56
C GLN A 31 -10.97 16.79 0.64
N ALA A 32 -12.07 16.06 0.42
CA ALA A 32 -12.88 15.50 1.50
C ALA A 32 -12.09 14.46 2.32
N ARG A 33 -11.25 13.64 1.68
CA ARG A 33 -10.35 12.68 2.35
C ARG A 33 -9.29 13.38 3.21
N LEU A 34 -8.67 14.45 2.69
CA LEU A 34 -7.69 15.24 3.46
C LEU A 34 -8.30 15.90 4.70
N ARG A 35 -9.57 16.34 4.62
CA ARG A 35 -10.28 16.90 5.79
C ARG A 35 -10.58 15.85 6.85
N ARG A 36 -10.94 14.61 6.47
CA ARG A 36 -11.12 13.51 7.43
C ARG A 36 -9.81 13.14 8.13
N ARG A 37 -8.68 13.12 7.42
CA ARG A 37 -7.35 12.86 8.01
C ARG A 37 -6.98 13.87 9.11
N ARG A 38 -7.26 15.17 8.92
CA ARG A 38 -6.99 16.19 9.96
C ARG A 38 -7.84 16.04 11.22
N PHE A 39 -9.05 15.51 11.10
CA PHE A 39 -9.91 15.28 12.27
C PHE A 39 -9.50 14.03 13.06
N VAL A 40 -9.04 12.97 12.39
CA VAL A 40 -8.59 11.73 13.06
C VAL A 40 -7.24 11.91 13.77
N GLN A 41 -6.32 12.72 13.22
CA GLN A 41 -5.06 13.04 13.91
C GLN A 41 -5.24 14.00 15.10
N ALA A 42 -6.32 14.76 15.15
CA ALA A 42 -6.60 15.66 16.28
C ALA A 42 -7.18 14.93 17.51
N SER A 43 -7.72 13.71 17.36
CA SER A 43 -8.34 12.95 18.47
C SER A 43 -7.40 11.96 19.17
N VAL A 44 -6.21 11.69 18.62
CA VAL A 44 -5.22 10.78 19.24
C VAL A 44 -4.19 11.54 20.10
N GLY A 45 -4.21 12.88 20.07
CA GLY A 45 -3.16 13.72 20.63
C GLY A 45 -3.55 14.64 21.79
N VAL A 46 -4.40 14.22 22.75
CA VAL A 46 -4.48 14.91 24.06
C VAL A 46 -4.82 13.90 25.17
N ALA A 47 -3.82 13.15 25.62
CA ALA A 47 -3.90 12.43 26.90
C ALA A 47 -2.51 12.36 27.55
N ALA A 48 -1.95 13.50 27.90
CA ALA A 48 -0.82 13.54 28.84
C ALA A 48 -0.78 14.86 29.63
N VAL A 49 -0.94 14.69 30.95
CA VAL A 49 -0.46 15.54 32.06
C VAL A 49 -1.26 16.81 32.40
N VAL A 50 -2.20 16.70 33.34
CA VAL A 50 -2.33 17.68 34.46
C VAL A 50 -2.81 16.97 35.74
N GLY A 51 -1.95 17.01 36.77
CA GLY A 51 -2.35 17.40 38.13
C GLY A 51 -3.01 16.36 39.06
N ALA A 52 -2.20 15.76 39.92
CA ALA A 52 -2.64 15.33 41.24
C ALA A 52 -2.95 16.57 42.11
N VAL A 53 -4.22 16.85 42.40
CA VAL A 53 -4.66 17.54 43.64
C VAL A 53 -6.07 17.06 43.99
N ALA A 54 -6.23 16.67 45.25
CA ALA A 54 -7.46 16.20 45.89
C ALA A 54 -8.62 17.23 45.84
N GLY A 55 -9.86 16.74 45.73
CA GLY A 55 -11.05 17.56 45.95
C GLY A 55 -12.33 16.89 45.43
N ALA A 56 -13.18 16.44 46.36
CA ALA A 56 -14.46 15.79 46.09
C ALA A 56 -15.46 16.67 45.32
N PHE A 57 -16.15 16.13 44.31
CA PHE A 57 -17.48 16.60 43.90
C PHE A 57 -18.33 15.45 43.31
N VAL A 58 -19.64 15.60 43.50
CA VAL A 58 -20.71 14.60 43.47
C VAL A 58 -21.38 14.48 42.07
N VAL A 59 -21.58 13.24 41.62
CA VAL A 59 -22.68 12.65 40.81
C VAL A 59 -23.23 13.38 39.57
N THR A 60 -23.21 12.71 38.41
CA THR A 60 -24.43 12.33 37.65
C THR A 60 -24.12 11.27 36.57
N PRO A 61 -24.98 10.24 36.39
CA PRO A 61 -24.87 9.29 35.29
C PRO A 61 -25.62 9.86 34.07
N LEU A 62 -24.90 10.07 32.97
CA LEU A 62 -25.52 10.34 31.66
C LEU A 62 -25.36 9.09 30.79
N SER A 63 -26.43 8.30 30.80
CA SER A 63 -26.81 7.43 29.69
C SER A 63 -26.85 8.23 28.39
N GLY A 64 -26.48 7.59 27.28
CA GLY A 64 -26.82 8.09 25.94
C GLY A 64 -25.64 8.53 25.12
N GLY A 65 -24.70 7.62 24.92
CA GLY A 65 -23.75 7.69 23.82
C GLY A 65 -23.50 6.28 23.34
N SER A 66 -24.48 5.69 22.64
CA SER A 66 -24.25 4.58 21.72
C SER A 66 -23.36 5.10 20.59
N GLY A 67 -22.12 5.42 20.91
CA GLY A 67 -21.03 5.36 19.95
C GLY A 67 -20.87 3.88 19.69
N GLU A 68 -21.59 3.41 18.68
CA GLU A 68 -21.29 2.19 17.96
C GLU A 68 -19.77 2.21 17.73
N LEU A 69 -19.03 1.56 18.63
CA LEU A 69 -17.77 0.94 18.31
C LEU A 69 -18.14 -0.08 17.24
N THR A 70 -18.29 0.42 16.01
CA THR A 70 -18.19 -0.41 14.82
C THR A 70 -16.94 -1.23 15.07
N ALA A 71 -17.13 -2.53 15.29
CA ALA A 71 -16.06 -3.49 15.41
C ALA A 71 -14.97 -3.06 14.44
N ALA A 72 -13.78 -2.75 14.96
CA ALA A 72 -12.63 -2.47 14.11
C ALA A 72 -12.51 -3.70 13.22
N GLY A 73 -13.01 -3.58 11.99
CA GLY A 73 -12.89 -4.63 11.00
C GLY A 73 -11.41 -4.89 10.82
N ASP A 74 -11.06 -6.13 10.52
CA ASP A 74 -9.68 -6.46 10.20
C ASP A 74 -9.18 -5.48 9.13
N PRO A 75 -8.01 -4.85 9.35
CA PRO A 75 -7.51 -3.82 8.44
C PRO A 75 -7.37 -4.41 7.04
N SER A 76 -7.91 -3.70 6.04
CA SER A 76 -7.80 -4.15 4.66
C SER A 76 -6.41 -3.80 4.08
N PRO A 77 -5.91 -4.55 3.09
CA PRO A 77 -4.64 -4.23 2.43
C PRO A 77 -4.59 -2.81 1.85
N GLU A 78 -5.72 -2.33 1.32
CA GLU A 78 -5.84 -0.99 0.72
C GLU A 78 -5.79 0.12 1.78
N ASP A 79 -6.25 -0.16 3.01
CA ASP A 79 -6.14 0.79 4.12
C ASP A 79 -4.71 0.87 4.66
N ALA A 80 -3.95 -0.21 4.58
CA ALA A 80 -2.55 -0.28 5.01
C ALA A 80 -1.57 0.31 3.98
N LEU A 81 -1.88 0.19 2.69
CA LEU A 81 -1.07 0.69 1.57
C LEU A 81 -1.97 1.34 0.51
N SER A 82 -2.03 2.67 0.51
CA SER A 82 -2.85 3.45 -0.43
C SER A 82 -2.51 3.17 -1.89
N LEU A 83 -1.27 2.76 -2.19
CA LEU A 83 -0.85 2.39 -3.54
C LEU A 83 -1.69 1.24 -4.13
N LEU A 84 -2.16 0.31 -3.30
CA LEU A 84 -2.98 -0.83 -3.73
C LEU A 84 -4.42 -0.42 -4.11
N ALA A 85 -4.89 0.74 -3.64
CA ALA A 85 -6.21 1.26 -3.95
C ALA A 85 -6.29 1.94 -5.33
N GLU A 86 -5.14 2.26 -5.94
CA GLU A 86 -5.08 2.84 -7.28
C GLU A 86 -5.24 1.75 -8.34
N PRO A 87 -5.83 2.01 -9.53
CA PRO A 87 -5.84 1.03 -10.62
C PRO A 87 -4.42 0.71 -11.14
N ALA A 88 -4.20 -0.53 -11.57
CA ALA A 88 -2.91 -0.95 -12.14
C ALA A 88 -2.59 -0.17 -13.43
N GLY A 89 -1.40 0.40 -13.50
CA GLY A 89 -0.82 0.96 -14.71
C GLY A 89 -0.11 -0.09 -15.55
N ILE A 90 0.36 0.31 -16.74
CA ILE A 90 1.15 -0.55 -17.63
C ILE A 90 2.52 -0.91 -17.03
N ASP A 91 3.09 -0.01 -16.22
CA ASP A 91 4.40 -0.21 -15.61
C ASP A 91 4.36 -1.14 -14.38
N ASP A 92 3.16 -1.49 -13.91
CA ASP A 92 2.92 -2.37 -12.77
C ASP A 92 2.98 -3.86 -13.11
N GLU A 93 3.14 -4.21 -14.38
CA GLU A 93 3.15 -5.59 -14.82
C GLU A 93 4.33 -6.36 -14.19
N LEU A 94 4.00 -7.49 -13.56
CA LEU A 94 5.01 -8.42 -13.06
C LEU A 94 5.68 -9.12 -14.25
N PRO A 95 7.02 -9.25 -14.27
CA PRO A 95 7.73 -9.98 -15.32
C PRO A 95 7.17 -11.39 -15.49
N ALA A 96 6.93 -11.82 -16.74
CA ALA A 96 6.33 -13.12 -17.04
C ALA A 96 7.11 -14.31 -16.43
N MET A 97 8.42 -14.16 -16.26
CA MET A 97 9.28 -15.17 -15.63
C MET A 97 9.08 -15.33 -14.12
N LEU A 98 8.37 -14.40 -13.46
CA LEU A 98 7.91 -14.59 -12.08
C LEU A 98 6.66 -15.49 -12.02
N GLY A 99 6.10 -15.93 -13.14
CA GLY A 99 4.81 -16.63 -13.20
C GLY A 99 4.70 -17.83 -12.26
N GLU A 100 5.76 -18.63 -12.11
CA GLU A 100 5.76 -19.76 -11.17
C GLU A 100 5.73 -19.30 -9.71
N GLN A 101 6.55 -18.30 -9.35
CA GLN A 101 6.61 -17.74 -8.00
C GLN A 101 5.33 -16.99 -7.62
N VAL A 102 4.77 -16.23 -8.56
CA VAL A 102 3.44 -15.59 -8.46
C VAL A 102 2.37 -16.63 -8.20
N SER A 103 2.42 -17.76 -8.92
CA SER A 103 1.46 -18.86 -8.74
C SER A 103 1.61 -19.55 -7.38
N GLN A 104 2.83 -19.80 -6.92
CA GLN A 104 3.10 -20.46 -5.63
C GLN A 104 2.59 -19.62 -4.44
N GLN A 105 2.73 -18.30 -4.51
CA GLN A 105 2.25 -17.38 -3.47
C GLN A 105 0.77 -17.00 -3.63
N GLY A 106 0.11 -17.44 -4.70
CA GLY A 106 -1.26 -17.06 -5.02
C GLY A 106 -1.42 -15.55 -5.24
N LEU A 107 -0.40 -14.89 -5.77
CA LEU A 107 -0.40 -13.45 -6.02
C LEU A 107 -1.45 -13.08 -7.07
N VAL A 108 -2.27 -12.07 -6.77
CA VAL A 108 -3.27 -11.54 -7.69
C VAL A 108 -2.58 -10.47 -8.54
N ALA A 109 -2.11 -10.85 -9.73
CA ALA A 109 -1.28 -9.97 -10.57
C ALA A 109 -1.90 -8.59 -10.88
N SER A 110 -3.24 -8.48 -10.97
CA SER A 110 -3.93 -7.20 -11.19
C SER A 110 -3.82 -6.22 -10.01
N THR A 111 -3.42 -6.70 -8.83
CA THR A 111 -3.19 -5.88 -7.63
C THR A 111 -1.73 -5.44 -7.49
N ALA A 112 -0.83 -5.93 -8.35
CA ALA A 112 0.57 -5.57 -8.28
C ALA A 112 0.76 -4.09 -8.60
N ARG A 113 1.58 -3.40 -7.81
CA ARG A 113 1.91 -1.98 -7.95
C ARG A 113 3.39 -1.79 -7.75
N VAL A 114 4.04 -1.07 -8.65
CA VAL A 114 5.44 -0.70 -8.48
C VAL A 114 5.56 0.21 -7.27
N VAL A 115 6.42 -0.18 -6.35
CA VAL A 115 6.81 0.66 -5.21
C VAL A 115 7.98 1.56 -5.63
N THR A 116 8.97 0.97 -6.31
CA THR A 116 10.07 1.69 -6.93
C THR A 116 10.79 0.82 -7.97
N GLU A 117 11.65 1.44 -8.78
CA GLU A 117 12.56 0.77 -9.71
C GLU A 117 13.94 1.44 -9.62
N THR A 118 14.98 0.62 -9.53
CA THR A 118 16.39 1.01 -9.63
C THR A 118 16.93 0.57 -11.00
N GLU A 119 18.21 0.81 -11.27
CA GLU A 119 18.85 0.36 -12.51
C GLU A 119 18.73 -1.16 -12.74
N ASP A 120 18.86 -1.93 -11.65
CA ASP A 120 18.98 -3.38 -11.70
C ASP A 120 17.76 -4.11 -11.11
N THR A 121 16.99 -3.47 -10.23
CA THR A 121 15.96 -4.11 -9.42
C THR A 121 14.65 -3.34 -9.43
N LYS A 122 13.56 -4.07 -9.59
CA LYS A 122 12.21 -3.51 -9.50
C LYS A 122 11.47 -4.13 -8.32
N PHE A 123 10.68 -3.31 -7.66
CA PHE A 123 9.98 -3.66 -6.43
C PHE A 123 8.48 -3.46 -6.61
N TRP A 124 7.69 -4.44 -6.19
CA TRP A 124 6.24 -4.37 -6.22
C TRP A 124 5.63 -4.72 -4.86
N ALA A 125 4.50 -4.11 -4.58
CA ALA A 125 3.57 -4.57 -3.57
C ALA A 125 2.33 -5.13 -4.27
N ALA A 126 1.75 -6.19 -3.72
CA ALA A 126 0.59 -6.87 -4.29
C ALA A 126 -0.20 -7.55 -3.18
N VAL A 127 -1.39 -8.06 -3.51
CA VAL A 127 -2.21 -8.87 -2.61
C VAL A 127 -2.30 -10.30 -3.16
N ASN A 128 -2.30 -11.30 -2.28
CA ASN A 128 -2.56 -12.68 -2.67
C ASN A 128 -4.01 -13.12 -2.42
N LEU A 129 -4.34 -14.34 -2.83
CA LEU A 129 -5.69 -14.92 -2.65
C LEU A 129 -6.12 -15.05 -1.17
N ARG A 130 -5.20 -14.92 -0.21
CA ARG A 130 -5.48 -14.93 1.23
C ARG A 130 -5.71 -13.53 1.81
N GLY A 131 -5.55 -12.47 1.01
CA GLY A 131 -5.64 -11.09 1.48
C GLY A 131 -4.39 -10.59 2.17
N GLU A 132 -3.25 -11.30 2.05
CA GLU A 132 -1.97 -10.86 2.59
C GLU A 132 -1.32 -9.82 1.68
N ILE A 133 -0.57 -8.89 2.26
CA ILE A 133 0.30 -7.98 1.51
C ILE A 133 1.59 -8.72 1.19
N CYS A 134 1.95 -8.72 -0.08
CA CYS A 134 3.15 -9.35 -0.58
C CYS A 134 4.10 -8.30 -1.14
N PHE A 135 5.37 -8.43 -0.79
CA PHE A 135 6.46 -7.60 -1.29
C PHE A 135 7.35 -8.43 -2.20
N VAL A 136 7.53 -7.97 -3.44
CA VAL A 136 8.25 -8.67 -4.51
C VAL A 136 9.43 -7.81 -4.94
N ALA A 137 10.62 -8.41 -5.00
CA ALA A 137 11.79 -7.82 -5.64
C ALA A 137 12.22 -8.71 -6.81
N TYR A 138 12.59 -8.08 -7.93
CA TYR A 138 13.14 -8.76 -9.10
C TYR A 138 14.35 -8.00 -9.64
N THR A 139 15.48 -8.70 -9.77
CA THR A 139 16.74 -8.16 -10.30
C THR A 139 17.01 -8.74 -11.70
N LYS A 140 17.06 -7.87 -12.72
CA LYS A 140 17.17 -8.23 -14.15
C LYS A 140 18.54 -8.79 -14.57
N HIS A 141 19.63 -8.52 -13.86
CA HIS A 141 20.97 -8.98 -14.25
C HIS A 141 21.87 -9.26 -13.05
N PRO A 142 22.82 -10.22 -13.14
CA PRO A 142 23.05 -11.16 -14.23
C PRO A 142 22.24 -12.47 -14.12
N TYR A 143 21.47 -12.67 -13.05
CA TYR A 143 20.86 -13.97 -12.73
C TYR A 143 19.33 -14.01 -12.72
N ASN A 144 18.63 -12.93 -13.10
CA ASN A 144 17.15 -12.86 -13.08
C ASN A 144 16.57 -13.39 -11.75
N ARG A 145 17.07 -12.86 -10.63
CA ARG A 145 16.68 -13.34 -9.30
C ARG A 145 15.44 -12.61 -8.85
N SER A 146 14.58 -13.31 -8.13
CA SER A 146 13.50 -12.69 -7.39
C SER A 146 13.42 -13.24 -6.00
N ALA A 147 12.76 -12.47 -5.15
CA ALA A 147 12.37 -12.91 -3.84
C ALA A 147 11.04 -12.24 -3.48
N THR A 148 10.22 -12.98 -2.75
CA THR A 148 8.89 -12.54 -2.34
C THR A 148 8.67 -12.92 -0.89
N GLY A 149 8.22 -11.96 -0.09
CA GLY A 149 7.63 -12.20 1.22
C GLY A 149 6.16 -11.81 1.20
N CYS A 150 5.34 -12.44 2.03
CA CYS A 150 3.95 -12.04 2.27
C CYS A 150 3.69 -12.03 3.77
N ALA A 151 2.84 -11.10 4.21
CA ALA A 151 2.39 -11.00 5.59
C ALA A 151 0.91 -10.64 5.67
N GLU A 152 0.26 -11.12 6.73
CA GLU A 152 -1.05 -10.62 7.11
C GLU A 152 -1.01 -9.11 7.32
N VAL A 153 -2.12 -8.43 7.00
CA VAL A 153 -2.17 -6.95 7.04
C VAL A 153 -1.84 -6.41 8.42
N ALA A 154 -2.29 -7.08 9.49
CA ALA A 154 -2.00 -6.68 10.86
C ALA A 154 -0.49 -6.73 11.16
N ALA A 155 0.18 -7.84 10.82
CA ALA A 155 1.62 -7.98 11.01
C ALA A 155 2.41 -6.96 10.16
N PHE A 156 1.96 -6.70 8.93
CA PHE A 156 2.56 -5.68 8.07
C PHE A 156 2.41 -4.27 8.65
N LEU A 157 1.27 -3.94 9.26
CA LEU A 157 1.05 -2.65 9.89
C LEU A 157 1.97 -2.40 11.09
N ASP A 158 2.29 -3.46 11.83
CA ASP A 158 3.13 -3.38 13.03
C ASP A 158 4.62 -3.26 12.68
N ASP A 159 5.12 -4.09 11.76
CA ASP A 159 6.58 -4.26 11.54
C ASP A 159 7.06 -3.88 10.13
N GLY A 160 6.14 -3.67 9.19
CA GLY A 160 6.45 -3.70 7.76
C GLY A 160 6.72 -5.12 7.25
N LEU A 161 7.25 -5.24 6.03
CA LEU A 161 7.53 -6.52 5.38
C LEU A 161 8.89 -6.49 4.69
N ALA A 162 9.84 -7.23 5.24
CA ALA A 162 11.14 -7.45 4.63
C ALA A 162 11.11 -8.66 3.69
N ILE A 163 11.99 -8.64 2.69
CA ILE A 163 12.20 -9.82 1.83
C ILE A 163 13.32 -10.66 2.45
N PRO A 164 13.05 -11.90 2.92
CA PRO A 164 14.09 -12.73 3.50
C PRO A 164 15.09 -13.15 2.41
N ALA A 165 16.32 -12.66 2.51
CA ALA A 165 17.40 -12.89 1.54
C ALA A 165 17.04 -12.40 0.11
N GLY A 166 16.90 -11.08 -0.03
CA GLY A 166 16.68 -10.42 -1.30
C GLY A 166 17.60 -10.88 -2.46
N PRO A 167 17.22 -10.60 -3.71
CA PRO A 167 17.88 -11.11 -4.90
C PRO A 167 19.35 -10.66 -5.06
N SER A 168 19.76 -9.65 -4.30
CA SER A 168 21.14 -9.18 -4.17
C SER A 168 21.45 -8.81 -2.71
N PRO A 169 22.72 -8.79 -2.29
CA PRO A 169 23.12 -8.30 -0.96
C PRO A 169 22.66 -6.86 -0.69
N ARG A 170 22.57 -6.02 -1.74
CA ARG A 170 22.15 -4.62 -1.64
C ARG A 170 20.66 -4.47 -1.31
N TRP A 171 19.85 -5.40 -1.78
CA TRP A 171 18.39 -5.40 -1.59
C TRP A 171 17.94 -6.46 -0.59
N GLY A 172 18.90 -7.14 0.06
CA GLY A 172 18.71 -8.26 0.96
C GLY A 172 17.76 -7.97 2.12
N ASP A 173 17.75 -6.72 2.56
CA ASP A 173 17.00 -6.22 3.72
C ASP A 173 16.08 -5.03 3.37
N ALA A 174 15.69 -4.93 2.10
CA ALA A 174 14.65 -3.99 1.68
C ALA A 174 13.36 -4.28 2.46
N LEU A 175 12.74 -3.21 2.95
CA LEU A 175 11.59 -3.23 3.85
C LEU A 175 10.46 -2.40 3.24
N LEU A 176 9.39 -3.08 2.82
CA LEU A 176 8.12 -2.43 2.52
C LEU A 176 7.49 -1.97 3.83
N VAL A 177 7.04 -0.72 3.90
CA VAL A 177 6.44 -0.13 5.10
C VAL A 177 5.04 0.41 4.83
N PRO A 178 4.12 0.37 5.81
CA PRO A 178 2.78 0.89 5.67
C PRO A 178 2.77 2.40 5.48
N ASP A 179 1.63 2.94 5.08
CA ASP A 179 1.47 4.38 4.89
C ASP A 179 1.72 5.15 6.19
N GLY A 180 2.63 6.12 6.14
CA GLY A 180 2.96 6.97 7.30
C GLY A 180 3.76 6.27 8.38
N TYR A 181 4.34 5.09 8.07
CA TYR A 181 5.20 4.38 8.99
C TYR A 181 6.48 5.16 9.29
N GLU A 182 6.80 5.29 10.58
CA GLU A 182 8.06 5.83 11.04
C GLU A 182 9.00 4.69 11.42
N LEU A 183 10.19 4.64 10.79
CA LEU A 183 11.20 3.65 11.15
C LEU A 183 11.58 3.80 12.62
N SER A 184 11.60 2.68 13.35
CA SER A 184 12.15 2.65 14.71
C SER A 184 13.61 3.11 14.71
N ALA A 185 14.13 3.58 15.85
CA ALA A 185 15.51 4.05 15.93
C ALA A 185 16.54 2.98 15.47
N GLY A 186 16.26 1.69 15.70
CA GLY A 186 17.08 0.59 15.20
C GLY A 186 17.02 0.47 13.67
N GLN A 187 15.82 0.48 13.09
CA GLN A 187 15.61 0.46 11.63
C GLN A 187 16.14 1.74 10.95
N ALA A 188 16.09 2.89 11.61
CA ALA A 188 16.59 4.15 11.08
C ALA A 188 18.12 4.26 11.17
N ALA A 189 18.79 3.37 11.91
CA ALA A 189 20.24 3.31 11.96
C ALA A 189 20.82 2.63 10.71
N ASP A 190 20.20 1.54 10.27
CA ASP A 190 20.67 0.69 9.16
C ASP A 190 19.96 0.94 7.83
N ARG A 191 18.78 1.59 7.83
CA ARG A 191 18.00 1.86 6.62
C ARG A 191 17.70 3.35 6.40
N THR A 192 17.36 3.65 5.16
CA THR A 192 16.82 4.95 4.73
C THR A 192 15.56 4.73 3.90
N LEU A 193 14.54 5.56 4.13
CA LEU A 193 13.37 5.63 3.26
C LEU A 193 13.76 6.25 1.91
N VAL A 194 13.57 5.49 0.84
CA VAL A 194 13.77 5.96 -0.56
C VAL A 194 12.46 6.35 -1.23
N THR A 195 11.36 5.76 -0.78
CA THR A 195 9.99 6.18 -1.11
C THR A 195 9.15 6.17 0.17
N PRO A 196 7.93 6.74 0.17
CA PRO A 196 7.06 6.72 1.35
C PRO A 196 6.76 5.32 1.90
N ASN A 197 6.87 4.28 1.07
CA ASN A 197 6.55 2.89 1.44
C ASN A 197 7.77 1.95 1.34
N LEU A 198 8.98 2.45 1.08
CA LEU A 198 10.16 1.59 0.96
C LEU A 198 11.35 2.15 1.71
N ALA A 199 11.84 1.37 2.66
CA ALA A 199 13.15 1.54 3.27
C ALA A 199 14.14 0.52 2.68
N VAL A 200 15.35 0.98 2.37
CA VAL A 200 16.43 0.12 1.88
C VAL A 200 17.64 0.25 2.80
N PRO A 201 18.54 -0.76 2.83
CA PRO A 201 19.80 -0.66 3.55
C PRO A 201 20.56 0.60 3.13
N ARG A 202 21.22 1.26 4.09
CA ARG A 202 22.18 2.30 3.76
C ARG A 202 23.38 1.64 3.08
N ASP A 203 23.76 2.15 1.91
CA ASP A 203 25.04 1.81 1.31
C ASP A 203 26.15 2.27 2.30
N GLU A 204 26.93 1.34 2.87
CA GLU A 204 28.16 1.65 3.63
C GLU A 204 29.28 2.15 2.71
#